data_AF-A0A090AFE9-F1
#
_entry.id   AF-A0A090AFE9-F1
#
_cell.length_a   1.000
_cell.length_b   1.000
_cell.length_c   1.000
_cell.angle_alpha   90.00
_cell.angle_beta   90.00
_cell.angle_gamma   90.00
#
_symmetry.space_group_name_H-M   'P 1'
#
loop_
_entity.id
_entity.type
_entity.pdbx_description
1 polymer ?
#
loop_
_entity_poly.entity_id
_entity_poly.type
_entity_poly.pdbx_seq_one_letter_code
_entity_poly.pdbx_strand_id
1 'polypeptide(L)'
;MNIKEISIILLGFLALLCNTSVFAKTTTQKANPSVLPAKTDTNDDPRTPVNEAYRREINQNSPLESPYLDKLFSRTLVRLIKTDNCVSSGEVGVLDWDPFINGQDGEVQKLVTRVVRRNNDKAVVEASFLSFKRKESVLFDMVLEKGTWRIDDIRPLGKDGNRTSIHALFADAYRNTSNTCTCVSKAK
;
A
#
# COMPACT_ATOMS: atom_id res chain seq x y z
N MET A 1 6.42 27.49 -78.31
CA MET A 1 6.98 27.57 -76.94
C MET A 1 6.43 26.40 -76.15
N ASN A 2 7.36 25.56 -75.66
CA ASN A 2 7.31 24.16 -75.19
C ASN A 2 5.98 23.38 -75.03
N ILE A 3 5.89 22.38 -75.91
CA ILE A 3 5.17 21.11 -75.85
C ILE A 3 6.20 20.07 -75.36
N LYS A 4 5.94 19.31 -74.29
CA LYS A 4 6.56 17.98 -74.01
C LYS A 4 5.56 17.15 -73.18
N GLU A 5 4.81 16.20 -73.77
CA GLU A 5 5.17 14.76 -73.95
C GLU A 5 5.00 14.00 -72.60
N ILE A 6 4.23 12.92 -72.37
CA ILE A 6 3.70 11.82 -73.20
C ILE A 6 2.54 11.15 -72.44
N SER A 7 1.47 10.80 -73.16
CA SER A 7 0.42 9.89 -72.70
C SER A 7 0.78 8.42 -72.99
N ILE A 8 0.68 7.59 -71.95
CA ILE A 8 -0.10 6.34 -71.88
C ILE A 8 -0.01 5.42 -73.11
N ILE A 9 0.81 4.36 -73.05
CA ILE A 9 0.50 3.00 -73.55
C ILE A 9 1.37 1.99 -72.77
N LEU A 10 0.79 1.02 -72.05
CA LEU A 10 0.83 -0.41 -72.41
C LEU A 10 0.20 -1.30 -71.32
N LEU A 11 -0.44 -2.35 -71.82
CA LEU A 11 -1.24 -3.40 -71.24
C LEU A 11 -0.64 -4.15 -70.03
N GLY A 12 -1.53 -4.54 -69.11
CA GLY A 12 -1.84 -5.96 -68.92
C GLY A 12 -1.02 -6.79 -67.92
N PHE A 13 -1.77 -7.52 -67.10
CA PHE A 13 -1.39 -8.70 -66.31
C PHE A 13 -0.45 -8.49 -65.12
N LEU A 14 -0.98 -8.71 -63.91
CA LEU A 14 -0.91 -10.02 -63.26
C LEU A 14 -1.52 -9.89 -61.86
N ALA A 15 -2.64 -10.59 -61.63
CA ALA A 15 -3.17 -10.78 -60.29
C ALA A 15 -2.14 -11.57 -59.48
N LEU A 16 -1.61 -10.98 -58.42
CA LEU A 16 -0.91 -11.71 -57.38
C LEU A 16 -1.57 -11.37 -56.03
N LEU A 17 -2.35 -12.34 -55.57
CA LEU A 17 -2.87 -12.42 -54.22
C LEU A 17 -1.70 -12.39 -53.24
N CYS A 18 -1.74 -11.45 -52.28
CA CYS A 18 -1.09 -11.69 -51.00
C CYS A 18 -1.92 -11.06 -49.89
N ASN A 19 -2.30 -11.92 -48.94
CA ASN A 19 -3.08 -11.67 -47.73
C ASN A 19 -2.95 -10.26 -47.15
N THR A 20 -4.06 -9.53 -47.07
CA THR A 20 -4.21 -8.52 -46.04
C THR A 20 -4.62 -9.23 -44.76
N SER A 21 -3.62 -9.58 -43.96
CA SER A 21 -3.83 -9.83 -42.53
C SER A 21 -4.66 -8.67 -41.97
N VAL A 22 -5.78 -9.03 -41.36
CA VAL A 22 -6.58 -8.15 -40.52
C VAL A 22 -5.64 -7.49 -39.53
N PHE A 23 -5.31 -6.21 -39.75
CA PHE A 23 -4.71 -5.39 -38.71
C PHE A 23 -5.82 -5.19 -37.67
N ALA A 24 -5.83 -6.09 -36.69
CA ALA A 24 -6.51 -5.87 -35.44
C ALA A 24 -6.07 -4.50 -34.94
N LYS A 25 -7.04 -3.60 -34.78
CA LYS A 25 -6.87 -2.28 -34.19
C LYS A 25 -6.35 -2.52 -32.78
N THR A 26 -5.03 -2.52 -32.61
CA THR A 26 -4.41 -2.52 -31.30
C THR A 26 -4.79 -1.20 -30.68
N THR A 27 -5.84 -1.23 -29.88
CA THR A 27 -6.15 -0.21 -28.89
C THR A 27 -4.87 0.02 -28.11
N THR A 28 -4.22 1.16 -28.36
CA THR A 28 -3.22 1.72 -27.47
C THR A 28 -3.94 2.05 -26.17
N GLN A 29 -4.01 1.06 -25.28
CA GLN A 29 -4.50 1.25 -23.93
C GLN A 29 -3.43 2.08 -23.21
N LYS A 30 -3.73 3.36 -23.04
CA LYS A 30 -3.00 4.30 -22.18
C LYS A 30 -2.88 3.67 -20.78
N ALA A 31 -1.72 3.09 -20.47
CA ALA A 31 -1.46 2.49 -19.17
C ALA A 31 -1.14 3.59 -18.14
N ASN A 32 -2.07 3.83 -17.20
CA ASN A 32 -1.84 4.03 -15.74
C ASN A 32 -3.24 4.09 -15.05
N PRO A 33 -3.46 3.54 -13.84
CA PRO A 33 -2.69 3.84 -12.63
C PRO A 33 -2.39 2.62 -11.72
N SER A 34 -1.52 2.80 -10.71
CA SER A 34 -1.28 1.94 -9.54
C SER A 34 -1.97 0.56 -9.55
N VAL A 35 -1.29 -0.44 -10.13
CA VAL A 35 -1.69 -1.83 -9.90
C VAL A 35 -1.13 -2.24 -8.56
N LEU A 36 -1.99 -2.30 -7.54
CA LEU A 36 -1.71 -3.05 -6.31
C LEU A 36 -1.15 -4.43 -6.71
N PRO A 37 -0.14 -4.97 -6.01
CA PRO A 37 0.37 -6.31 -6.32
C PRO A 37 -0.79 -7.30 -6.38
N ALA A 38 -0.75 -8.20 -7.37
CA ALA A 38 -1.82 -9.17 -7.61
C ALA A 38 -2.25 -9.83 -6.29
N LYS A 39 -3.56 -9.82 -6.06
CA LYS A 39 -4.25 -10.28 -4.86
C LYS A 39 -3.82 -11.72 -4.48
N THR A 40 -2.84 -11.87 -3.59
CA THR A 40 -2.53 -13.16 -2.95
C THR A 40 -3.49 -13.36 -1.79
N ASP A 41 -4.72 -13.79 -2.10
CA ASP A 41 -5.86 -13.95 -1.18
C ASP A 41 -5.72 -15.04 -0.12
N THR A 42 -4.56 -15.65 0.04
CA THR A 42 -4.40 -16.69 1.05
C THR A 42 -4.24 -16.02 2.41
N ASN A 43 -5.12 -16.37 3.36
CA ASN A 43 -5.04 -15.96 4.77
C ASN A 43 -3.68 -16.32 5.43
N ASP A 44 -2.88 -17.17 4.78
CA ASP A 44 -1.52 -17.55 5.16
C ASP A 44 -0.40 -16.62 4.62
N ASP A 45 -0.73 -15.60 3.83
CA ASP A 45 0.25 -14.61 3.36
C ASP A 45 0.35 -13.42 4.35
N PRO A 46 1.49 -13.18 5.00
CA PRO A 46 1.66 -12.04 5.90
C PRO A 46 1.53 -10.69 5.19
N ARG A 47 1.59 -10.63 3.86
CA ARG A 47 1.35 -9.39 3.10
C ARG A 47 -0.12 -9.00 3.06
N THR A 48 -1.05 -9.93 3.26
CA THR A 48 -2.50 -9.70 3.13
C THR A 48 -2.99 -8.49 3.94
N PRO A 49 -2.75 -8.39 5.27
CA PRO A 49 -3.17 -7.23 6.05
C PRO A 49 -2.44 -5.93 5.65
N VAL A 50 -1.17 -5.99 5.22
CA VAL A 50 -0.42 -4.81 4.76
C VAL A 50 -0.97 -4.28 3.44
N ASN A 51 -1.25 -5.16 2.49
CA ASN A 51 -1.87 -4.81 1.21
C ASN A 51 -3.25 -4.19 1.41
N GLU A 52 -4.05 -4.78 2.31
CA GLU A 52 -5.36 -4.24 2.66
C GLU A 52 -5.23 -2.87 3.33
N ALA A 53 -4.29 -2.67 4.27
CA ALA A 53 -4.04 -1.37 4.89
C ALA A 53 -3.69 -0.31 3.84
N TYR A 54 -2.74 -0.56 2.94
CA TYR A 54 -2.42 0.40 1.87
C TYR A 54 -3.57 0.64 0.90
N ARG A 55 -4.41 -0.36 0.62
CA ARG A 55 -5.62 -0.15 -0.17
C ARG A 55 -6.56 0.84 0.51
N ARG A 56 -6.67 0.81 1.84
CA ARG A 56 -7.48 1.77 2.60
C ARG A 56 -6.86 3.15 2.56
N GLU A 57 -5.55 3.24 2.78
CA GLU A 57 -4.78 4.48 2.70
C GLU A 57 -4.97 5.18 1.34
N ILE A 58 -4.80 4.45 0.25
CA ILE A 58 -5.01 4.96 -1.12
C ILE A 58 -6.45 5.45 -1.34
N ASN A 59 -7.43 4.84 -0.67
CA ASN A 59 -8.83 5.24 -0.74
C ASN A 59 -9.20 6.25 0.35
N GLN A 60 -8.22 6.91 0.97
CA GLN A 60 -8.40 7.93 2.01
C GLN A 60 -9.26 7.45 3.19
N ASN A 61 -9.10 6.18 3.55
CA ASN A 61 -9.72 5.57 4.72
C ASN A 61 -8.58 5.08 5.63
N SER A 62 -8.35 5.74 6.76
CA SER A 62 -7.24 5.37 7.64
C SER A 62 -7.36 3.90 8.10
N PRO A 63 -6.30 3.08 7.94
CA PRO A 63 -6.25 1.74 8.50
C PRO A 63 -6.32 1.73 10.03
N LEU A 64 -5.81 2.79 10.68
CA LEU A 64 -5.74 2.91 12.13
C LEU A 64 -7.11 3.18 12.78
N GLU A 65 -8.16 3.36 11.98
CA GLU A 65 -9.51 3.64 12.44
C GLU A 65 -10.47 2.45 12.29
N SER A 66 -11.57 2.51 13.04
CA SER A 66 -12.67 1.57 12.86
C SER A 66 -13.33 1.73 11.47
N PRO A 67 -13.79 0.65 10.82
CA PRO A 67 -13.90 -0.73 11.30
C PRO A 67 -12.70 -1.63 10.93
N TYR A 68 -11.56 -1.07 10.50
CA TYR A 68 -10.42 -1.84 9.99
C TYR A 68 -9.38 -2.17 11.06
N LEU A 69 -9.30 -1.33 12.10
CA LEU A 69 -8.38 -1.49 13.22
C LEU A 69 -8.37 -2.92 13.78
N ASP A 70 -9.52 -3.45 14.20
CA ASP A 70 -9.64 -4.80 14.77
C ASP A 70 -9.43 -5.94 13.74
N LYS A 71 -9.38 -5.63 12.44
CA LYS A 71 -9.23 -6.61 11.35
C LYS A 71 -7.80 -6.74 10.84
N LEU A 72 -7.01 -5.68 10.93
CA LEU A 72 -5.68 -5.63 10.32
C LEU A 72 -4.55 -5.72 11.34
N PHE A 73 -4.79 -5.25 12.57
CA PHE A 73 -3.75 -5.09 13.58
C PHE A 73 -3.84 -6.14 14.68
N SER A 74 -2.73 -6.36 15.38
CA SER A 74 -2.64 -7.30 16.50
C SER A 74 -3.45 -6.80 17.68
N ARG A 75 -3.88 -7.70 18.57
CA ARG A 75 -4.62 -7.30 19.78
C ARG A 75 -3.86 -6.28 20.63
N THR A 76 -2.53 -6.39 20.68
CA THR A 76 -1.63 -5.49 21.43
C THR A 76 -1.62 -4.09 20.84
N LEU A 77 -1.38 -3.96 19.53
CA LEU A 77 -1.34 -2.66 18.87
C LEU A 77 -2.72 -2.00 18.83
N VAL A 78 -3.79 -2.77 18.60
CA VAL A 78 -5.18 -2.29 18.69
C VAL A 78 -5.48 -1.68 20.05
N ARG A 79 -5.07 -2.34 21.14
CA ARG A 79 -5.30 -1.83 22.50
C ARG A 79 -4.62 -0.47 22.69
N LEU A 80 -3.38 -0.34 22.22
CA LEU A 80 -2.62 0.89 22.34
C LEU A 80 -3.24 2.05 21.54
N ILE A 81 -3.66 1.80 20.30
CA ILE A 81 -4.36 2.82 19.48
C ILE A 81 -5.70 3.22 20.12
N LYS A 82 -6.47 2.25 20.62
CA LYS A 82 -7.72 2.56 21.35
C LYS A 82 -7.48 3.34 22.64
N THR A 83 -6.37 3.08 23.33
CA THR A 83 -5.95 3.87 24.48
C THR A 83 -5.62 5.30 24.07
N ASP A 84 -4.86 5.50 22.98
CA ASP A 84 -4.55 6.83 22.45
C ASP A 84 -5.81 7.61 22.09
N ASN A 85 -6.67 7.04 21.25
CA ASN A 85 -7.92 7.68 20.82
C ASN A 85 -8.83 8.05 22.01
N CYS A 86 -8.81 7.25 23.09
CA CYS A 86 -9.54 7.62 24.29
C CYS A 86 -8.86 8.77 25.05
N VAL A 87 -7.56 8.65 25.33
CA VAL A 87 -6.84 9.64 26.14
C VAL A 87 -6.78 10.99 25.44
N SER A 88 -6.59 11.00 24.12
CA SER A 88 -6.59 12.22 23.31
C SER A 88 -7.99 12.82 23.18
N SER A 89 -9.05 12.01 23.29
CA SER A 89 -10.44 12.50 23.27
C SER A 89 -10.78 13.36 22.04
N GLY A 90 -10.23 13.02 20.88
CA GLY A 90 -10.41 13.75 19.62
C GLY A 90 -9.39 14.86 19.36
N GLU A 91 -8.51 15.13 20.32
CA GLU A 91 -7.31 15.94 20.11
C GLU A 91 -6.19 15.12 19.45
N VAL A 92 -5.08 15.78 19.14
CA VAL A 92 -3.88 15.12 18.62
C VAL A 92 -3.34 14.12 19.65
N GLY A 93 -3.27 12.85 19.27
CA GLY A 93 -2.71 11.77 20.08
C GLY A 93 -1.19 11.70 20.00
N VAL A 94 -0.65 10.51 20.23
CA VAL A 94 0.81 10.25 20.14
C VAL A 94 1.35 10.50 18.73
N LEU A 95 0.53 10.31 17.70
CA LEU A 95 0.91 10.51 16.30
C LEU A 95 0.26 11.79 15.75
N ASP A 96 1.09 12.70 15.25
CA ASP A 96 0.70 13.90 14.50
C ASP A 96 0.99 13.79 12.98
N TRP A 97 1.21 12.57 12.51
CA TRP A 97 1.49 12.19 11.11
C TRP A 97 1.01 10.76 10.81
N ASP A 98 0.83 10.43 9.53
CA ASP A 98 0.44 9.07 9.10
C ASP A 98 1.68 8.15 8.93
N PRO A 99 1.76 7.04 9.71
CA PRO A 99 2.85 6.10 9.61
C PRO A 99 2.91 5.26 8.34
N PHE A 100 1.85 5.20 7.54
CA PHE A 100 1.83 4.44 6.28
C PHE A 100 2.53 5.18 5.14
N ILE A 101 2.41 6.51 5.10
CA ILE A 101 3.06 7.37 4.11
C ILE A 101 4.27 8.15 4.66
N ASN A 102 4.54 8.06 5.97
CA ASN A 102 5.63 8.76 6.65
C ASN A 102 5.53 10.29 6.54
N GLY A 103 4.31 10.82 6.72
CA GLY A 103 4.03 12.25 6.57
C GLY A 103 2.57 12.62 6.86
N GLN A 104 2.24 13.91 6.76
CA GLN A 104 0.86 14.41 6.91
C GLN A 104 0.05 14.30 5.61
N ASP A 105 0.74 14.38 4.47
CA ASP A 105 0.16 14.29 3.13
C ASP A 105 1.14 13.50 2.26
N GLY A 106 0.65 13.03 1.12
CA GLY A 106 1.41 12.29 0.14
C GLY A 106 0.57 11.26 -0.59
N GLU A 107 1.15 10.77 -1.67
CA GLU A 107 0.55 9.74 -2.49
C GLU A 107 1.29 8.41 -2.37
N VAL A 108 0.55 7.30 -2.53
CA VAL A 108 1.15 5.97 -2.66
C VAL A 108 1.12 5.55 -4.12
N GLN A 109 2.24 5.74 -4.82
CA GLN A 109 2.42 5.31 -6.20
C GLN A 109 3.38 4.14 -6.31
N LYS A 110 3.13 3.24 -7.28
CA LYS A 110 4.03 2.09 -7.59
C LYS A 110 4.33 1.23 -6.35
N LEU A 111 3.31 0.97 -5.54
CA LEU A 111 3.44 0.16 -4.33
C LEU A 111 3.91 -1.25 -4.65
N VAL A 112 4.95 -1.69 -3.95
CA VAL A 112 5.44 -3.07 -3.95
C VAL A 112 5.53 -3.54 -2.51
N THR A 113 4.93 -4.69 -2.21
CA THR A 113 5.05 -5.36 -0.91
C THR A 113 5.81 -6.67 -1.03
N ARG A 114 6.76 -6.90 -0.12
CA ARG A 114 7.57 -8.13 -0.08
C ARG A 114 7.72 -8.64 1.34
N VAL A 115 7.72 -9.96 1.50
CA VAL A 115 8.13 -10.60 2.76
C VAL A 115 9.65 -10.62 2.80
N VAL A 116 10.27 -9.93 3.76
CA VAL A 116 11.74 -9.87 3.89
C VAL A 116 12.27 -10.91 4.88
N ARG A 117 11.42 -11.34 5.82
CA ARG A 117 11.73 -12.39 6.80
C ARG A 117 10.44 -13.08 7.22
N ARG A 118 10.45 -14.39 7.40
CA ARG A 118 9.31 -15.16 7.89
C ARG A 118 9.79 -16.35 8.73
N ASN A 119 9.08 -16.60 9.81
CA ASN A 119 9.12 -17.87 10.55
C ASN A 119 7.66 -18.32 10.78
N ASN A 120 7.42 -19.27 11.69
CA ASN A 120 6.11 -19.91 11.86
C ASN A 120 5.00 -18.93 12.29
N ASP A 121 5.32 -17.98 13.16
CA ASP A 121 4.34 -17.11 13.82
C ASP A 121 4.66 -15.61 13.70
N LYS A 122 5.77 -15.26 13.06
CA LYS A 122 6.20 -13.88 12.81
C LYS A 122 6.69 -13.71 11.38
N ALA A 123 6.51 -12.51 10.85
CA ALA A 123 7.11 -12.10 9.60
C ALA A 123 7.48 -10.63 9.64
N VAL A 124 8.31 -10.21 8.70
CA VAL A 124 8.53 -8.80 8.39
C VAL A 124 8.15 -8.60 6.93
N VAL A 125 7.24 -7.65 6.70
CA VAL A 125 6.83 -7.23 5.37
C VAL A 125 7.38 -5.84 5.12
N GLU A 126 7.92 -5.61 3.94
CA GLU A 126 8.33 -4.29 3.48
C GLU A 126 7.38 -3.79 2.41
N ALA A 127 6.88 -2.58 2.58
CA ALA A 127 6.26 -1.80 1.54
C ALA A 127 7.26 -0.78 0.99
N SER A 128 7.34 -0.67 -0.33
CA SER A 128 8.13 0.35 -1.03
C SER A 128 7.24 1.03 -2.06
N PHE A 129 7.25 2.35 -2.09
CA PHE A 129 6.42 3.15 -2.99
C PHE A 129 7.07 4.50 -3.29
N LEU A 130 6.47 5.27 -4.20
CA LEU A 130 6.81 6.66 -4.44
C LEU A 130 5.76 7.56 -3.79
N SER A 131 6.23 8.58 -3.07
CA SER A 131 5.45 9.71 -2.54
C SER A 131 6.20 11.00 -2.82
N PHE A 132 5.54 12.01 -3.38
CA PHE A 132 6.17 13.25 -3.87
C PHE A 132 7.44 13.02 -4.70
N LYS A 133 7.43 12.00 -5.57
CA LYS A 133 8.58 11.54 -6.39
C LYS A 133 9.79 11.03 -5.58
N ARG A 134 9.69 10.89 -4.27
CA ARG A 134 10.71 10.27 -3.41
C ARG A 134 10.34 8.81 -3.16
N LYS A 135 11.35 7.96 -3.01
CA LYS A 135 11.15 6.57 -2.64
C LYS A 135 10.99 6.46 -1.13
N GLU A 136 9.86 5.92 -0.71
CA GLU A 136 9.56 5.64 0.69
C GLU A 136 9.64 4.11 0.95
N SER A 137 9.97 3.74 2.19
CA SER A 137 10.02 2.34 2.64
C SER A 137 9.53 2.20 4.07
N VAL A 138 8.50 1.38 4.28
CA VAL A 138 7.92 1.08 5.58
C VAL A 138 8.06 -0.41 5.85
N LEU A 139 8.59 -0.78 7.01
CA LEU A 139 8.59 -2.16 7.48
C LEU A 139 7.39 -2.40 8.40
N PHE A 140 6.81 -3.58 8.31
CA PHE A 140 5.73 -4.04 9.16
C PHE A 140 6.18 -5.30 9.85
N ASP A 141 6.13 -5.31 11.18
CA ASP A 141 6.31 -6.54 11.94
C ASP A 141 4.95 -7.22 12.05
N MET A 142 4.93 -8.48 11.66
CA MET A 142 3.73 -9.29 11.53
C MET A 142 3.73 -10.36 12.61
N VAL A 143 2.55 -10.66 13.15
CA VAL A 143 2.32 -11.77 14.07
C VAL A 143 1.13 -12.61 13.61
N LEU A 144 1.24 -13.93 13.73
CA LEU A 144 0.15 -14.85 13.46
C LEU A 144 -0.69 -15.04 14.73
N GLU A 145 -1.87 -14.44 14.78
CA GLU A 145 -2.80 -14.59 15.91
C GLU A 145 -4.02 -15.43 15.50
N LYS A 146 -4.23 -16.55 16.20
CA LYS A 146 -5.38 -17.44 15.97
C LYS A 146 -5.53 -17.84 14.49
N GLY A 147 -4.42 -18.06 13.79
CA GLY A 147 -4.40 -18.44 12.38
C GLY A 147 -4.59 -17.31 11.38
N THR A 148 -4.53 -16.04 11.81
CA THR A 148 -4.59 -14.86 10.94
C THR A 148 -3.40 -13.95 11.17
N TRP A 149 -2.74 -13.55 10.09
CA TRP A 149 -1.66 -12.57 10.14
C TRP A 149 -2.18 -11.18 10.52
N ARG A 150 -1.48 -10.52 11.44
CA ARG A 150 -1.81 -9.18 11.98
C ARG A 150 -0.58 -8.30 11.97
N ILE A 151 -0.76 -7.02 11.67
CA ILE A 151 0.27 -5.99 11.82
C ILE A 151 0.45 -5.72 13.32
N ASP A 152 1.63 -6.02 13.86
CA ASP A 152 1.99 -5.76 15.26
C ASP A 152 2.81 -4.49 15.44
N ASP A 153 3.52 -4.06 14.40
CA ASP A 153 4.25 -2.80 14.40
C ASP A 153 4.35 -2.21 12.98
N ILE A 154 4.48 -0.90 12.91
CA ILE A 154 4.74 -0.13 11.70
C ILE A 154 6.06 0.61 11.93
N ARG A 155 6.98 0.50 10.97
CA ARG A 155 8.36 0.97 11.09
C ARG A 155 8.81 1.78 9.88
N PRO A 156 8.28 3.01 9.70
CA PRO A 156 8.70 3.90 8.62
C PRO A 156 10.15 4.35 8.82
N LEU A 157 10.80 4.71 7.72
CA LEU A 157 12.17 5.17 7.72
C LEU A 157 12.22 6.68 8.00
N GLY A 158 12.80 7.06 9.13
CA GLY A 158 13.07 8.44 9.50
C GLY A 158 14.12 9.10 8.60
N LYS A 159 14.16 10.43 8.62
CA LYS A 159 15.11 11.24 7.85
C LYS A 159 16.57 11.03 8.28
N ASP A 160 16.77 10.56 9.49
CA ASP A 160 18.06 10.17 10.07
C ASP A 160 18.53 8.78 9.61
N GLY A 161 17.72 8.06 8.82
CA GLY A 161 18.00 6.71 8.37
C GLY A 161 17.63 5.61 9.37
N ASN A 162 17.09 5.97 10.54
CA ASN A 162 16.60 5.01 11.52
C ASN A 162 15.13 4.70 11.30
N ARG A 163 14.64 3.57 11.81
CA ARG A 163 13.22 3.23 11.74
C ARG A 163 12.54 3.47 13.08
N THR A 164 11.40 4.13 13.04
CA THR A 164 10.60 4.44 14.23
C THR A 164 9.59 3.33 14.48
N SER A 165 9.59 2.71 15.66
CA SER A 165 8.56 1.72 16.02
C SER A 165 7.31 2.42 16.54
N ILE A 166 6.20 2.34 15.79
CA ILE A 166 4.92 2.93 16.19
C ILE A 166 4.35 2.22 17.42
N HIS A 167 4.49 0.89 17.49
CA HIS A 167 4.13 0.14 18.68
C HIS A 167 4.92 0.62 19.90
N ALA A 168 6.24 0.77 19.79
CA ALA A 168 7.06 1.25 20.90
C ALA A 168 6.69 2.69 21.31
N LEU A 169 6.42 3.58 20.36
CA LEU A 169 5.98 4.94 20.66
C LEU A 169 4.71 4.96 21.52
N PHE A 170 3.67 4.22 21.12
CA PHE A 170 2.46 4.12 21.93
C PHE A 170 2.71 3.42 23.28
N ALA A 171 3.48 2.34 23.28
CA ALA A 171 3.79 1.59 24.51
C ALA A 171 4.54 2.46 25.52
N ASP A 172 5.45 3.31 25.06
CA ASP A 172 6.19 4.25 25.90
C ASP A 172 5.29 5.35 26.43
N ALA A 173 4.45 5.94 25.58
CA ALA A 173 3.48 6.95 25.98
C ALA A 173 2.51 6.45 27.07
N TYR A 174 2.13 5.16 27.01
CA TYR A 174 1.15 4.57 27.92
C TYR A 174 1.70 3.58 28.95
N ARG A 175 3.03 3.50 29.09
CA ARG A 175 3.71 2.56 30.00
C ARG A 175 3.20 2.62 31.43
N ASN A 176 2.90 3.84 31.91
CA ASN A 176 2.48 4.12 33.27
C ASN A 176 1.00 4.52 33.38
N THR A 177 0.22 4.38 32.31
CA THR A 177 -1.19 4.76 32.29
C THR A 177 -2.01 3.69 33.00
N SER A 178 -1.92 3.66 34.33
CA SER A 178 -2.69 2.78 35.20
C SER A 178 -4.12 3.30 35.36
N ASN A 179 -5.13 2.49 35.04
CA ASN A 179 -6.54 2.44 35.51
C ASN A 179 -7.35 3.75 35.76
N THR A 180 -6.82 4.95 35.55
CA THR A 180 -7.48 6.24 35.83
C THR A 180 -8.29 6.74 34.65
N CYS A 181 -8.01 6.26 33.44
CA CYS A 181 -8.86 6.47 32.29
C CYS A 181 -9.94 5.38 32.27
N THR A 182 -11.20 5.74 32.56
CA THR A 182 -12.34 4.81 32.64
C THR A 182 -12.59 4.03 31.35
N CYS A 183 -12.10 4.51 30.21
CA CYS A 183 -12.14 3.80 28.94
C CYS A 183 -11.07 2.70 28.80
N VAL A 184 -9.92 2.85 29.45
CA VAL A 184 -8.82 1.87 29.41
C VAL A 184 -9.17 0.65 30.24
N SER A 185 -9.92 0.80 31.33
CA SER A 185 -10.40 -0.32 32.15
C SER A 185 -11.48 -1.16 31.47
N LYS A 186 -12.22 -0.62 30.50
CA LYS A 186 -13.23 -1.35 29.69
C LYS A 186 -12.65 -2.07 28.46
N ALA A 187 -11.40 -1.80 28.09
CA ALA A 187 -10.72 -2.38 26.93
C ALA A 187 -9.87 -3.62 27.24
N LYS A 188 -9.93 -4.12 28.49
CA LYS A 188 -9.27 -5.35 28.94
C LYS A 188 -10.11 -6.58 28.70
#